data_AF-A0A8S2U868-F1
#
_entry.id   AF-A0A8S2U868-F1
#
_cell.length_a   1.000
_cell.length_b   1.000
_cell.length_c   1.000
_cell.angle_alpha   90.00
_cell.angle_beta   90.00
_cell.angle_gamma   90.00
#
_symmetry.space_group_name_H-M   'P 1'
#
loop_
_entity.id
_entity.type
_entity.pdbx_description
1 polymer ?
#
loop_
_entity_poly.entity_id
_entity_poly.type
_entity_poly.pdbx_seq_one_letter_code
_entity_poly.pdbx_strand_id
1 'polypeptide(L)'
;GAFYMLNVFRNVYDDIGGILNDNYMNYLIGVDKYILEELCSFLKRFDQAIDELSEQEKPNMHKVLPIRQLLLNHCNLKSDECLELQELKIFLGE
;
A
#
# COMPACT_ATOMS: atom_id res chain seq x y z
N GLY A 1 6.79 -4.19 -6.13
CA GLY A 1 6.47 -4.15 -4.68
C GLY A 1 5.38 -5.16 -4.33
N ALA A 2 5.10 -5.36 -3.05
CA ALA A 2 4.07 -6.29 -2.57
C ALA A 2 2.68 -6.03 -3.20
N PHE A 3 2.31 -4.75 -3.42
CA PHE A 3 1.09 -4.36 -4.14
C PHE A 3 1.01 -4.98 -5.54
N TYR A 4 2.06 -4.83 -6.35
CA TYR A 4 2.09 -5.35 -7.72
C TYR A 4 1.83 -6.86 -7.77
N MET A 5 2.50 -7.63 -6.90
CA MET A 5 2.31 -9.09 -6.82
C MET A 5 0.85 -9.43 -6.49
N LEU A 6 0.29 -8.83 -5.43
CA LEU A 6 -1.07 -9.09 -5.00
C LEU A 6 -2.11 -8.63 -6.03
N ASN A 7 -1.86 -7.50 -6.70
CA ASN A 7 -2.73 -6.95 -7.73
C ASN A 7 -2.76 -7.83 -8.99
N VAL A 8 -1.62 -8.40 -9.39
CA VAL A 8 -1.56 -9.40 -10.47
C VAL A 8 -2.35 -10.64 -10.08
N PHE A 9 -2.10 -11.17 -8.88
CA PHE A 9 -2.79 -12.34 -8.37
C PHE A 9 -4.31 -12.13 -8.26
N ARG A 10 -4.77 -10.95 -7.81
CA ARG A 10 -6.18 -10.56 -7.81
C ARG A 10 -6.80 -10.61 -9.20
N ASN A 11 -6.10 -10.12 -10.21
CA ASN A 11 -6.63 -10.06 -11.58
C ASN A 11 -6.82 -11.43 -12.21
N VAL A 12 -6.06 -12.45 -11.77
CA VAL A 12 -6.14 -13.82 -12.28
C VAL A 12 -6.81 -14.79 -11.29
N TYR A 13 -7.36 -14.28 -10.18
CA TYR A 13 -7.83 -15.08 -9.06
C TYR A 13 -8.91 -16.10 -9.48
N ASP A 14 -9.87 -15.67 -10.30
CA ASP A 14 -10.97 -16.54 -10.76
C ASP A 14 -10.50 -17.60 -11.77
N ASP A 15 -9.47 -17.27 -12.56
CA ASP A 15 -8.93 -18.16 -13.61
C ASP A 15 -7.94 -19.17 -13.04
N ILE A 16 -7.33 -18.86 -11.90
CA ILE A 16 -6.27 -19.65 -11.28
C ILE A 16 -6.73 -21.08 -10.93
N GLY A 17 -8.01 -21.25 -10.58
CA GLY A 17 -8.58 -22.55 -10.27
C GLY A 17 -8.62 -23.52 -11.45
N GLY A 18 -8.63 -23.00 -12.69
CA GLY A 18 -8.55 -23.82 -13.91
C GLY A 18 -7.12 -24.12 -14.36
N ILE A 19 -6.12 -23.47 -13.76
CA ILE A 19 -4.70 -23.55 -14.17
C ILE A 19 -3.90 -24.42 -13.18
N LEU A 20 -4.24 -24.38 -11.90
CA LEU A 20 -3.53 -25.10 -10.86
C LEU A 20 -4.05 -26.53 -10.68
N ASN A 21 -3.14 -27.46 -10.38
CA ASN A 21 -3.53 -28.81 -9.98
C ASN A 21 -4.02 -28.86 -8.53
N ASP A 22 -4.67 -29.96 -8.14
CA ASP A 22 -5.28 -30.14 -6.82
C ASP A 22 -4.32 -29.92 -5.64
N ASN A 23 -3.02 -30.18 -5.82
CA ASN A 23 -2.00 -29.98 -4.78
C ASN A 23 -1.73 -28.49 -4.53
N TYR A 24 -1.81 -27.65 -5.57
CA TYR A 24 -1.60 -26.20 -5.45
C TYR A 24 -2.87 -25.45 -5.04
N MET A 25 -4.05 -25.99 -5.37
CA MET A 25 -5.33 -25.45 -4.95
C MET A 25 -5.46 -25.40 -3.41
N ASN A 26 -4.91 -26.39 -2.70
CA ASN A 26 -4.92 -26.40 -1.24
C ASN A 26 -4.20 -25.20 -0.59
N TYR A 27 -3.20 -24.60 -1.26
CA TYR A 27 -2.55 -23.39 -0.75
C TYR A 27 -3.41 -22.13 -0.93
N LEU A 28 -4.35 -22.16 -1.87
CA LEU A 28 -5.25 -21.04 -2.16
C LEU A 28 -6.54 -21.08 -1.36
N ILE A 29 -6.91 -22.22 -0.78
CA ILE A 29 -8.10 -22.38 0.07
C ILE A 29 -8.10 -21.36 1.23
N GLY A 30 -6.94 -20.91 1.68
CA GLY A 30 -6.82 -19.90 2.74
C GLY A 30 -6.88 -18.45 2.28
N VAL A 31 -6.88 -18.19 0.96
CA VAL A 31 -6.88 -16.83 0.42
C VAL A 31 -8.30 -16.42 0.09
N ASP A 32 -8.88 -15.57 0.92
CA ASP A 32 -10.17 -14.95 0.65
C ASP A 32 -10.03 -13.83 -0.40
N LYS A 33 -10.80 -13.91 -1.49
CA LYS A 33 -10.83 -12.91 -2.57
C LYS A 33 -11.19 -11.51 -2.06
N TYR A 34 -12.16 -11.41 -1.15
CA TYR A 34 -12.57 -10.14 -0.58
C TYR A 34 -11.43 -9.49 0.21
N ILE A 35 -10.71 -10.29 1.02
CA ILE A 35 -9.52 -9.80 1.75
C ILE A 35 -8.43 -9.35 0.77
N LEU A 36 -8.22 -10.09 -0.33
CA LEU A 36 -7.26 -9.72 -1.36
C LEU A 36 -7.62 -8.39 -2.05
N GLU A 37 -8.90 -8.17 -2.34
CA GLU A 37 -9.42 -6.92 -2.90
C GLU A 37 -9.19 -5.74 -1.95
N GLU A 38 -9.54 -5.91 -0.66
CA GLU A 38 -9.32 -4.91 0.38
C GLU A 38 -7.83 -4.58 0.56
N LEU A 39 -6.96 -5.59 0.60
CA LEU A 39 -5.51 -5.40 0.69
C LEU A 39 -4.95 -4.66 -0.53
N CYS A 40 -5.39 -5.00 -1.74
CA CYS A 40 -4.98 -4.28 -2.94
C CYS A 40 -5.46 -2.82 -2.91
N SER A 41 -6.70 -2.58 -2.48
CA SER A 41 -7.26 -1.24 -2.33
C SER A 41 -6.45 -0.41 -1.32
N PHE A 42 -6.11 -1.01 -0.18
CA PHE A 42 -5.31 -0.39 0.87
C PHE A 42 -3.89 -0.05 0.39
N LEU A 43 -3.19 -1.01 -0.22
CA LEU A 43 -1.79 -0.86 -0.63
C LEU A 43 -1.61 0.09 -1.83
N LYS A 44 -2.66 0.31 -2.64
CA LYS A 44 -2.62 1.19 -3.81
C LYS A 44 -2.11 2.60 -3.45
N ARG A 45 -2.48 3.13 -2.29
CA ARG A 45 -2.04 4.47 -1.86
C ARG A 45 -0.53 4.56 -1.59
N PHE A 46 0.06 3.48 -1.09
CA PHE A 46 1.51 3.40 -0.87
C PHE A 46 2.27 3.29 -2.19
N ASP A 47 1.73 2.54 -3.16
CA ASP A 47 2.31 2.42 -4.49
C ASP A 47 2.32 3.78 -5.22
N GLN A 48 1.20 4.50 -5.17
CA GLN A 48 1.10 5.87 -5.71
C GLN A 48 2.08 6.85 -5.04
N ALA A 49 2.27 6.74 -3.73
CA ALA A 49 3.24 7.55 -2.99
C ALA A 49 4.68 7.28 -3.46
N ILE A 50 5.03 6.02 -3.73
CA ILE A 50 6.34 5.65 -4.27
C ILE A 50 6.51 6.25 -5.66
N ASP A 51 5.53 6.12 -6.55
CA ASP A 51 5.60 6.69 -7.90
C ASP A 51 5.82 8.21 -7.86
N GLU A 52 5.07 8.92 -7.01
CA GLU A 52 5.14 10.37 -6.90
C GLU A 52 6.47 10.87 -6.30
N LEU A 53 7.06 10.12 -5.37
CA LEU A 53 8.36 10.45 -4.76
C LEU A 53 9.57 9.92 -5.53
N SER A 54 9.36 9.01 -6.48
CA SER A 54 10.43 8.46 -7.33
C SER A 54 10.60 9.24 -8.64
N GLU A 55 9.69 10.18 -8.95
CA GLU A 55 9.74 11.01 -10.16
C GLU A 55 11.02 11.87 -10.16
N GLN A 56 12.00 11.50 -10.99
CA GLN A 56 13.33 12.15 -11.05
C GLN A 56 13.32 13.50 -11.76
N GLU A 57 12.31 13.77 -12.59
CA GLU A 57 12.25 14.96 -13.44
C GLU A 57 11.80 16.22 -12.69
N LYS A 58 11.29 16.09 -11.45
CA LYS A 58 10.78 17.21 -10.66
C LYS A 58 11.29 17.13 -9.22
N PRO A 59 11.69 18.27 -8.62
CA PRO A 59 11.97 18.31 -7.18
C PRO A 59 10.75 17.82 -6.40
N ASN A 60 10.89 16.73 -5.66
CA ASN A 60 9.77 16.07 -4.97
C ASN A 60 9.91 16.08 -3.44
N MET A 61 11.01 16.62 -2.91
CA MET A 61 11.28 16.64 -1.46
C MET A 61 10.19 17.35 -0.65
N HIS A 62 9.60 18.41 -1.21
CA HIS A 62 8.49 19.15 -0.59
C HIS A 62 7.19 18.33 -0.48
N LYS A 63 7.06 17.24 -1.25
CA LYS A 63 5.90 16.33 -1.21
C LYS A 63 6.00 15.25 -0.14
N VAL A 64 7.21 15.01 0.40
CA VAL A 64 7.46 13.92 1.37
C VAL A 64 6.56 14.04 2.60
N LEU A 65 6.42 15.25 3.15
CA LEU A 65 5.63 15.48 4.36
C LEU A 65 4.11 15.38 4.11
N PRO A 66 3.55 16.03 3.07
CA PRO A 66 2.15 15.81 2.68
C PRO A 66 1.81 14.33 2.44
N ILE A 67 2.67 13.62 1.69
CA ILE A 67 2.45 12.20 1.37
C ILE A 67 2.53 11.33 2.62
N ARG A 68 3.49 11.58 3.52
CA ARG A 68 3.57 10.90 4.82
C ARG A 68 2.29 11.08 5.63
N GLN A 69 1.79 12.31 5.75
CA GLN A 69 0.55 12.58 6.50
C GLN A 69 -0.67 11.90 5.84
N LEU A 70 -0.74 11.88 4.51
CA LEU A 70 -1.78 11.17 3.77
C LEU A 70 -1.77 9.67 4.07
N LEU A 71 -0.59 9.03 4.10
CA LEU A 71 -0.46 7.61 4.42
C LEU A 71 -0.82 7.31 5.88
N LEU A 72 -0.45 8.18 6.82
CA LEU A 72 -0.82 8.02 8.22
C LEU A 72 -2.32 8.16 8.45
N ASN A 73 -2.96 9.14 7.81
CA ASN A 73 -4.43 9.27 7.80
C ASN A 73 -5.08 8.04 7.18
N HIS A 74 -4.50 7.49 6.11
CA HIS A 74 -4.98 6.26 5.46
C HIS A 74 -4.87 5.03 6.37
N CYS A 75 -3.87 5.00 7.26
CA CYS A 75 -3.73 3.99 8.31
C CYS A 75 -4.62 4.24 9.54
N ASN A 76 -5.41 5.33 9.57
CA ASN A 76 -6.12 5.83 10.77
C ASN A 76 -5.21 6.04 11.99
N LEU A 77 -3.90 6.24 11.78
CA LEU A 77 -2.97 6.57 12.84
C LEU A 77 -3.14 8.05 13.20
N LYS A 78 -3.43 8.35 14.46
CA LYS A 78 -3.46 9.75 14.90
C LYS A 78 -2.03 10.29 14.88
N SER A 79 -1.85 11.56 14.51
CA SER A 79 -0.52 12.20 14.58
C SER A 79 0.13 12.08 15.96
N ASP A 80 -0.73 11.98 16.97
CA ASP A 80 -0.36 11.95 18.38
C ASP A 80 0.22 10.58 18.79
N GLU A 81 0.00 9.56 17.95
CA GLU A 81 0.49 8.20 18.13
C GLU A 81 1.84 7.98 17.40
N CYS A 82 2.32 8.96 16.63
CA CYS A 82 3.58 8.90 15.88
C CYS A 82 4.56 9.97 16.36
N LEU A 83 5.53 9.57 17.18
CA LEU A 83 6.53 10.46 17.79
C LEU A 83 7.33 11.25 16.74
N GLU A 84 7.67 10.61 15.62
CA GLU A 84 8.48 11.23 14.56
C GLU A 84 7.68 12.27 13.74
N LEU A 85 6.36 12.39 13.91
CA LEU A 85 5.55 13.49 13.37
C LEU A 85 5.53 14.68 14.31
N GLN A 86 5.49 14.43 15.62
CA GLN A 86 5.51 15.49 16.63
C GLN A 86 6.82 16.27 16.54
N GLU A 87 7.94 15.56 16.47
CA GLU A 87 9.27 16.17 16.30
C GLU A 87 9.36 17.00 15.02
N LEU A 88 8.69 16.56 13.97
CA LEU A 88 8.77 17.18 12.65
C LEU A 88 7.83 18.40 12.52
N LYS A 89 6.66 18.39 13.17
CA LYS A 89 5.82 19.58 13.36
C LYS A 89 6.53 20.66 14.17
N ILE A 90 7.18 20.25 15.28
CA ILE A 90 8.01 21.13 16.10
C ILE A 90 9.14 21.76 15.25
N PHE A 91 9.78 20.97 14.40
CA PHE A 91 10.82 21.46 13.49
C PHE A 91 10.30 22.46 12.44
N LEU A 92 9.06 22.27 11.96
CA LEU A 92 8.44 23.14 10.95
C LEU A 92 7.74 24.38 11.54
N GLY A 93 7.60 24.46 12.86
CA GLY A 93 6.94 25.57 13.54
C GLY A 93 5.40 25.53 13.47
N GLU A 94 4.82 24.34 13.26
CA GLU A 94 3.38 24.08 13.27
C GLU A 94 2.91 23.42 14.57
#